data_AF-A0A3D1JZ68-F1
#
_entry.id   AF-A0A3D1JZ68-F1
#
_cell.length_a   1.000
_cell.length_b   1.000
_cell.length_c   1.000
_cell.angle_alpha   90.00
_cell.angle_beta   90.00
_cell.angle_gamma   90.00
#
_symmetry.space_group_name_H-M   'P 1'
#
loop_
_entity.id
_entity.type
_entity.pdbx_description
1 polymer ?
#
loop_
_entity_poly.entity_id
_entity_poly.type
_entity_poly.pdbx_seq_one_letter_code
_entity_poly.pdbx_strand_id
1 'polypeptide(L)'
;MRMAKIRRWFGLTAVGLLACMGANFANAQGEFPLKDGDTWVMVGDSITAQHLHSNYFEAFCYARFPNLNFCFRNSGVGGDTIPKVLARFNYDVAAWNPTVVSVELGMNDKGGFATEKFMENMGTLLARIREAKARPVLLSPSPVNNGSSTAKLDSGNAKLQEFSAALKTLSEKENIPYANQFGALVDFWAANKPNEIISNNLGTMKGMLAAQPNMDGADHLKAFLEVWAKKDKQPVSMMGDPVHPGYTGQLTMAAALLSGLNAPGLVSRATIDAAAGTAGEAVQCKIENVKMDGEKLSFDRLDNSLPFPVPNDARPVLAITDCVEKLSQYILTVSGLKADKYDVSIDGVIVGTVPAADLAKGWNMGLLEKGPIADQCRSILQLVGSKEGVVGQWRNVSKAVQGGDASQKEQFEKLTQQTKDADAKIRAAAQPKPHHFELVPAIAK
;
A
#
# COMPACT_ATOMS: atom_id res chain seq x y z
N MET A 1 -55.54 -29.78 -62.57
CA MET A 1 -56.42 -30.91 -62.19
C MET A 1 -55.56 -31.96 -61.49
N ARG A 2 -56.07 -32.55 -60.39
CA ARG A 2 -55.44 -33.51 -59.43
C ARG A 2 -54.86 -32.92 -58.12
N MET A 3 -55.79 -32.75 -57.16
CA MET A 3 -55.80 -33.30 -55.79
C MET A 3 -54.44 -33.69 -55.16
N ALA A 4 -54.00 -33.07 -54.06
CA ALA A 4 -54.47 -33.18 -52.66
C ALA A 4 -53.57 -34.11 -51.83
N LYS A 5 -53.01 -33.60 -50.73
CA LYS A 5 -53.24 -34.13 -49.37
C LYS A 5 -52.51 -33.31 -48.29
N ILE A 6 -53.29 -33.02 -47.27
CA ILE A 6 -52.97 -32.36 -46.00
C ILE A 6 -52.19 -33.31 -45.09
N ARG A 7 -51.22 -32.79 -44.33
CA ARG A 7 -50.93 -33.29 -42.96
C ARG A 7 -50.40 -32.15 -42.07
N ARG A 8 -51.23 -31.80 -41.08
CA ARG A 8 -50.95 -31.07 -39.82
C ARG A 8 -49.99 -31.91 -38.94
N TRP A 9 -49.16 -31.45 -38.01
CA TRP A 9 -49.26 -30.37 -37.01
C TRP A 9 -47.90 -30.21 -36.25
N PHE A 10 -47.66 -29.00 -35.75
CA PHE A 10 -46.97 -28.60 -34.48
C PHE A 10 -45.45 -28.65 -34.35
N GLY A 11 -44.88 -27.48 -34.03
CA GLY A 11 -43.53 -27.29 -33.51
C GLY A 11 -43.26 -25.81 -33.25
N LEU A 12 -43.38 -25.40 -31.98
CA LEU A 12 -43.07 -24.05 -31.49
C LEU A 12 -41.63 -23.65 -31.82
N THR A 13 -41.41 -22.36 -32.08
CA THR A 13 -40.16 -21.69 -31.69
C THR A 13 -40.46 -20.23 -31.38
N ALA A 14 -40.81 -19.98 -30.11
CA ALA A 14 -40.72 -18.65 -29.53
C ALA A 14 -39.24 -18.36 -29.28
N VAL A 15 -38.64 -17.49 -30.10
CA VAL A 15 -37.31 -16.95 -29.82
C VAL A 15 -37.49 -15.85 -28.78
N GLY A 16 -37.21 -16.20 -27.52
CA GLY A 16 -37.07 -15.24 -26.44
C GLY A 16 -35.80 -14.43 -26.63
N LEU A 17 -35.95 -13.11 -26.85
CA LEU A 17 -34.89 -12.14 -26.67
C LEU A 17 -34.64 -12.00 -25.16
N LEU A 18 -33.70 -12.77 -24.62
CA LEU A 18 -33.07 -12.47 -23.35
C LEU A 18 -32.13 -11.28 -23.56
N ALA A 19 -32.64 -10.08 -23.29
CA ALA A 19 -31.79 -8.93 -23.01
C ALA A 19 -31.06 -9.21 -21.69
N CYS A 20 -29.80 -9.64 -21.77
CA CYS A 20 -28.88 -9.61 -20.64
C CYS A 20 -28.66 -8.15 -20.24
N MET A 21 -29.54 -7.61 -19.39
CA MET A 21 -29.21 -6.47 -18.54
C MET A 21 -28.18 -6.97 -17.53
N GLY A 22 -26.92 -7.04 -17.96
CA GLY A 22 -25.79 -7.10 -17.05
C GLY A 22 -25.85 -5.84 -16.22
N ALA A 23 -26.20 -5.98 -14.94
CA ALA A 23 -26.08 -4.92 -13.98
C ALA A 23 -24.60 -4.57 -13.86
N ASN A 24 -24.16 -3.55 -14.61
CA ASN A 24 -22.94 -2.83 -14.32
C ASN A 24 -23.16 -2.07 -13.01
N PHE A 25 -23.03 -2.76 -11.88
CA PHE A 25 -22.58 -2.12 -10.67
C PHE A 25 -21.07 -1.87 -10.82
N ALA A 26 -20.73 -0.94 -11.72
CA ALA A 26 -19.42 -0.32 -11.71
C ALA A 26 -19.40 0.62 -10.49
N ASN A 27 -18.52 0.33 -9.54
CA ASN A 27 -18.27 1.16 -8.37
C ASN A 27 -18.13 2.63 -8.79
N ALA A 28 -18.86 3.52 -8.11
CA ALA A 28 -18.78 4.98 -8.28
C ALA A 28 -17.47 5.58 -7.72
N GLN A 29 -16.37 4.85 -7.81
CA GLN A 29 -15.05 5.23 -7.33
C GLN A 29 -14.10 5.17 -8.54
N GLY A 30 -13.63 6.34 -8.98
CA GLY A 30 -12.84 6.52 -10.20
C GLY A 30 -11.47 5.84 -10.18
N GLU A 31 -10.77 5.86 -11.31
CA GLU A 31 -9.42 5.28 -11.46
C GLU A 31 -8.40 5.93 -10.50
N PHE A 32 -7.35 5.17 -10.15
CA PHE A 32 -6.22 5.68 -9.37
C PHE A 32 -5.63 6.94 -10.01
N PRO A 33 -5.42 8.05 -9.27
CA PRO A 33 -5.27 9.38 -9.88
C PRO A 33 -3.88 9.67 -10.48
N LEU A 34 -2.91 8.76 -10.35
CA LEU A 34 -1.55 8.90 -10.88
C LEU A 34 -1.54 8.82 -12.41
N LYS A 35 -0.81 9.74 -13.06
CA LYS A 35 -0.64 9.82 -14.51
C LYS A 35 0.82 9.93 -14.89
N ASP A 36 1.12 9.64 -16.15
CA ASP A 36 2.44 9.90 -16.73
C ASP A 36 2.78 11.40 -16.66
N GLY A 37 4.03 11.72 -16.33
CA GLY A 37 4.52 13.08 -16.13
C GLY A 37 4.21 13.69 -14.76
N ASP A 38 3.56 12.97 -13.84
CA ASP A 38 3.13 13.59 -12.58
C ASP A 38 4.30 13.94 -11.64
N THR A 39 4.25 15.16 -11.10
CA THR A 39 4.98 15.54 -9.88
C THR A 39 3.97 15.64 -8.75
N TRP A 40 3.96 14.64 -7.88
CA TRP A 40 2.99 14.51 -6.79
C TRP A 40 3.60 15.01 -5.48
N VAL A 41 3.08 16.12 -4.95
CA VAL A 41 3.48 16.63 -3.62
C VAL A 41 2.51 16.11 -2.55
N MET A 42 3.04 15.45 -1.51
CA MET A 42 2.28 14.95 -0.37
C MET A 42 2.35 15.95 0.79
N VAL A 43 1.33 16.78 0.91
CA VAL A 43 1.17 17.75 2.00
C VAL A 43 0.60 17.07 3.23
N GLY A 44 1.24 17.29 4.38
CA GLY A 44 0.68 16.89 5.66
C GLY A 44 1.45 17.47 6.84
N ASP A 45 1.27 16.86 8.01
CA ASP A 45 1.83 17.32 9.28
C ASP A 45 3.01 16.45 9.76
N SER A 46 3.14 16.24 11.08
CA SER A 46 4.17 15.39 11.67
C SER A 46 4.10 13.95 11.17
N ILE A 47 2.91 13.43 10.90
CA ILE A 47 2.72 12.04 10.48
C ILE A 47 3.33 11.84 9.08
N THR A 48 3.09 12.77 8.15
CA THR A 48 3.72 12.77 6.82
C THR A 48 5.22 13.03 6.91
N ALA A 49 5.67 13.90 7.84
CA ALA A 49 7.09 14.21 8.05
C ALA A 49 7.94 13.04 8.56
N GLN A 50 7.33 11.94 9.01
CA GLN A 50 8.06 10.73 9.44
C GLN A 50 8.61 9.90 8.28
N HIS A 51 8.20 10.18 7.04
CA HIS A 51 8.63 9.44 5.84
C HIS A 51 8.34 7.93 5.92
N LEU A 52 7.23 7.53 6.55
CA LEU A 52 6.80 6.13 6.61
C LEU A 52 5.67 5.88 5.61
N HIS A 53 4.39 6.18 5.93
CA HIS A 53 3.27 5.87 5.03
C HIS A 53 3.44 6.48 3.63
N SER A 54 4.00 7.68 3.54
CA SER A 54 4.29 8.38 2.29
C SER A 54 5.34 7.65 1.45
N ASN A 55 6.40 7.13 2.08
CA ASN A 55 7.41 6.33 1.40
C ASN A 55 6.87 4.97 0.95
N TYR A 56 5.99 4.34 1.73
CA TYR A 56 5.36 3.09 1.33
C TYR A 56 4.40 3.28 0.15
N PHE A 57 3.65 4.38 0.16
CA PHE A 57 2.78 4.80 -0.94
C PHE A 57 3.58 5.04 -2.22
N GLU A 58 4.68 5.80 -2.13
CA GLU A 58 5.59 6.07 -3.25
C GLU A 58 6.23 4.78 -3.77
N ALA A 59 6.77 3.93 -2.88
CA ALA A 59 7.40 2.67 -3.27
C ALA A 59 6.41 1.73 -3.97
N PHE A 60 5.17 1.65 -3.48
CA PHE A 60 4.09 0.95 -4.18
C PHE A 60 3.89 1.50 -5.60
N CYS A 61 3.84 2.82 -5.76
CA CYS A 61 3.63 3.42 -7.08
C CYS A 61 4.77 3.10 -8.05
N TYR A 62 6.03 3.17 -7.61
CA TYR A 62 7.18 2.76 -8.43
C TYR A 62 7.14 1.29 -8.81
N ALA A 63 6.82 0.41 -7.85
CA ALA A 63 6.69 -1.02 -8.11
C ALA A 63 5.54 -1.34 -9.08
N ARG A 64 4.40 -0.65 -8.95
CA ARG A 64 3.19 -0.97 -9.71
C ARG A 64 3.13 -0.34 -11.10
N PHE A 65 3.74 0.83 -11.28
CA PHE A 65 3.66 1.60 -12.51
C PHE A 65 5.05 1.88 -13.13
N PRO A 66 5.87 0.84 -13.40
CA PRO A 66 7.26 1.04 -13.83
C PRO A 66 7.40 1.72 -15.21
N ASN A 67 6.32 1.74 -16.00
CA ASN A 67 6.28 2.37 -17.33
C ASN A 67 5.87 3.85 -17.29
N LEU A 68 5.43 4.38 -16.14
CA LEU A 68 5.10 5.79 -15.99
C LEU A 68 6.33 6.58 -15.52
N ASN A 69 6.45 7.80 -16.02
CA ASN A 69 7.43 8.79 -15.57
C ASN A 69 6.79 9.77 -14.59
N PHE A 70 6.88 9.49 -13.30
CA PHE A 70 6.38 10.36 -12.23
C PHE A 70 7.40 10.50 -11.09
N CYS A 71 7.17 11.43 -10.16
CA CYS A 71 7.93 11.55 -8.92
C CYS A 71 7.05 12.01 -7.75
N PHE A 72 7.49 11.73 -6.53
CA PHE A 72 6.81 12.15 -5.30
C PHE A 72 7.69 13.08 -4.46
N ARG A 73 7.06 14.03 -3.77
CA ARG A 73 7.72 14.98 -2.86
C ARG A 73 6.98 15.03 -1.54
N ASN A 74 7.67 14.66 -0.46
CA ASN A 74 7.12 14.83 0.87
C ASN A 74 7.18 16.31 1.29
N SER A 75 6.04 16.85 1.70
CA SER A 75 5.88 18.22 2.21
C SER A 75 5.22 18.21 3.59
N GLY A 76 5.57 17.22 4.41
CA GLY A 76 5.19 17.12 5.83
C GLY A 76 6.02 18.06 6.71
N VAL A 77 5.39 18.69 7.70
CA VAL A 77 6.05 19.47 8.76
C VAL A 77 5.35 19.25 10.09
N GLY A 78 6.11 18.96 11.14
CA GLY A 78 5.57 18.72 12.47
C GLY A 78 4.75 19.89 13.02
N GLY A 79 3.56 19.57 13.54
CA GLY A 79 2.65 20.54 14.16
C GLY A 79 1.90 21.45 13.17
N ASP A 80 1.95 21.14 11.88
CA ASP A 80 1.24 21.91 10.87
C ASP A 80 -0.28 21.74 10.95
N THR A 81 -0.95 22.86 10.73
CA THR A 81 -2.37 22.99 10.41
C THR A 81 -2.50 23.55 9.00
N ILE A 82 -3.70 23.57 8.42
CA ILE A 82 -3.89 24.11 7.06
C ILE A 82 -3.35 25.55 6.90
N PRO A 83 -3.58 26.50 7.84
CA PRO A 83 -2.99 27.84 7.76
C PRO A 83 -1.46 27.85 7.74
N LYS A 84 -0.79 26.93 8.46
CA LYS A 84 0.67 26.84 8.45
C LYS A 84 1.20 26.33 7.11
N VAL A 85 0.52 25.36 6.51
CA VAL A 85 0.80 24.91 5.13
C VAL A 85 0.65 26.05 4.14
N LEU A 86 -0.43 26.83 4.23
CA LEU A 86 -0.64 28.01 3.38
C LEU A 86 0.52 29.02 3.48
N ALA A 87 1.04 29.26 4.69
CA ALA A 87 2.16 30.16 4.91
C ALA A 87 3.48 29.68 4.26
N ARG A 88 3.65 28.36 4.07
CA ARG A 88 4.83 27.78 3.40
C ARG A 88 4.59 27.34 1.96
N PHE A 89 3.38 27.50 1.44
CA PHE A 89 2.94 26.91 0.17
C PHE A 89 3.90 27.22 -0.98
N ASN A 90 4.36 28.47 -1.08
CA ASN A 90 5.22 28.89 -2.20
C ASN A 90 6.56 28.15 -2.23
N TYR A 91 7.26 28.06 -1.09
CA TYR A 91 8.59 27.46 -1.05
C TYR A 91 8.58 25.94 -0.89
N ASP A 92 7.48 25.37 -0.42
CA ASP A 92 7.44 23.97 0.00
C ASP A 92 6.50 23.07 -0.80
N VAL A 93 5.58 23.69 -1.57
CA VAL A 93 4.62 22.99 -2.43
C VAL A 93 4.76 23.49 -3.87
N ALA A 94 4.53 24.79 -4.10
CA ALA A 94 4.54 25.36 -5.46
C ALA A 94 5.93 25.32 -6.12
N ALA A 95 7.01 25.49 -5.34
CA ALA A 95 8.38 25.45 -5.87
C ALA A 95 8.76 24.10 -6.51
N TRP A 96 8.02 23.02 -6.21
CA TRP A 96 8.18 21.73 -6.90
C TRP A 96 7.52 21.67 -8.28
N ASN A 97 6.75 22.69 -8.68
CA ASN A 97 5.89 22.71 -9.86
C ASN A 97 4.97 21.48 -9.93
N PRO A 98 4.12 21.26 -8.90
CA PRO A 98 3.30 20.06 -8.80
C PRO A 98 2.28 19.96 -9.94
N THR A 99 1.95 18.73 -10.32
CA THR A 99 0.77 18.40 -11.14
C THR A 99 -0.33 17.75 -10.30
N VAL A 100 0.04 17.18 -9.13
CA VAL A 100 -0.88 16.60 -8.13
C VAL A 100 -0.43 17.06 -6.74
N VAL A 101 -1.39 17.39 -5.89
CA VAL A 101 -1.14 17.64 -4.47
C VAL A 101 -2.14 16.83 -3.65
N SER A 102 -1.64 15.87 -2.86
CA SER A 102 -2.47 15.21 -1.85
C SER A 102 -2.37 15.94 -0.52
N VAL A 103 -3.50 16.09 0.17
CA VAL A 103 -3.60 16.80 1.45
C VAL A 103 -4.07 15.84 2.53
N GLU A 104 -3.21 15.57 3.50
CA GLU A 104 -3.49 14.80 4.72
C GLU A 104 -3.28 15.71 5.94
N LEU A 105 -4.34 16.39 6.37
CA LEU A 105 -4.32 17.32 7.50
C LEU A 105 -5.57 17.13 8.34
N GLY A 106 -5.52 17.56 9.60
CA GLY A 106 -6.62 17.41 10.55
C GLY A 106 -6.16 17.04 11.96
N MET A 107 -5.02 16.35 12.10
CA MET A 107 -4.55 15.87 13.41
C MET A 107 -4.22 17.01 14.37
N ASN A 108 -3.57 18.08 13.88
CA ASN A 108 -3.35 19.27 14.69
C ASN A 108 -4.54 20.24 14.64
N ASP A 109 -5.23 20.31 13.49
CA ASP A 109 -6.38 21.21 13.30
C ASP A 109 -7.52 20.91 14.28
N LYS A 110 -7.74 19.63 14.64
CA LYS A 110 -8.80 19.21 15.58
C LYS A 110 -8.69 19.88 16.95
N GLY A 111 -7.48 20.31 17.33
CA GLY A 111 -7.20 20.96 18.61
C GLY A 111 -7.50 22.46 18.63
N GLY A 112 -7.71 23.09 17.47
CA GLY A 112 -7.82 24.55 17.36
C GLY A 112 -8.94 25.07 16.45
N PHE A 113 -9.60 24.22 15.66
CA PHE A 113 -10.61 24.65 14.69
C PHE A 113 -11.91 23.85 14.81
N ALA A 114 -13.03 24.57 14.71
CA ALA A 114 -14.32 23.97 14.39
C ALA A 114 -14.31 23.42 12.95
N THR A 115 -15.22 22.50 12.65
CA THR A 115 -15.30 21.81 11.36
C THR A 115 -15.53 22.79 10.21
N GLU A 116 -16.33 23.82 10.43
CA GLU A 116 -16.59 24.88 9.44
C GLU A 116 -15.31 25.64 9.10
N LYS A 117 -14.50 25.99 10.12
CA LYS A 117 -13.25 26.71 9.91
C LYS A 117 -12.18 25.82 9.25
N PHE A 118 -12.13 24.54 9.61
CA PHE A 118 -11.29 23.56 8.93
C PHE A 118 -11.63 23.48 7.44
N MET A 119 -12.92 23.41 7.08
CA MET A 119 -13.36 23.36 5.69
C MET A 119 -13.14 24.66 4.92
N GLU A 120 -13.29 25.83 5.56
CA GLU A 120 -12.93 27.13 4.96
C GLU A 120 -11.43 27.19 4.62
N ASN A 121 -10.58 26.78 5.56
CA ASN A 121 -9.14 26.70 5.35
C ASN A 121 -8.80 25.70 4.24
N MET A 122 -9.46 24.53 4.20
CA MET A 122 -9.29 23.52 3.15
C MET A 122 -9.65 24.09 1.78
N GLY A 123 -10.78 24.80 1.66
CA GLY A 123 -11.17 25.49 0.42
C GLY A 123 -10.10 26.47 -0.08
N THR A 124 -9.49 27.23 0.84
CA THR A 124 -8.39 28.14 0.52
C THR A 124 -7.16 27.39 0.01
N LEU A 125 -6.78 26.28 0.66
CA LEU A 125 -5.65 25.45 0.22
C LEU A 125 -5.92 24.81 -1.16
N LEU A 126 -7.12 24.32 -1.41
CA LEU A 126 -7.51 23.77 -2.71
C LEU A 126 -7.45 24.83 -3.83
N ALA A 127 -7.83 26.08 -3.54
CA ALA A 127 -7.66 27.18 -4.48
C ALA A 127 -6.18 27.41 -4.83
N ARG A 128 -5.29 27.45 -3.83
CA ARG A 128 -3.83 27.56 -4.05
C ARG A 128 -3.25 26.41 -4.88
N ILE A 129 -3.71 25.19 -4.64
CA ILE A 129 -3.32 23.99 -5.42
C ILE A 129 -3.71 24.17 -6.90
N ARG A 130 -4.93 24.64 -7.17
CA ARG A 130 -5.41 24.89 -8.53
C ARG A 130 -4.69 26.06 -9.20
N GLU A 131 -4.36 27.12 -8.46
CA GLU A 131 -3.54 28.24 -8.95
C GLU A 131 -2.15 27.77 -9.39
N ALA A 132 -1.57 26.79 -8.67
CA ALA A 132 -0.33 26.11 -9.06
C ALA A 132 -0.50 25.13 -10.24
N LYS A 133 -1.69 25.06 -10.85
CA LYS A 133 -2.07 24.15 -11.94
C LYS A 133 -2.00 22.67 -11.58
N ALA A 134 -2.12 22.35 -10.29
CA ALA A 134 -2.14 20.98 -9.80
C ALA A 134 -3.56 20.48 -9.52
N ARG A 135 -3.74 19.16 -9.60
CA ARG A 135 -4.97 18.46 -9.23
C ARG A 135 -4.93 18.13 -7.73
N PRO A 136 -5.96 18.50 -6.95
CA PRO A 136 -6.01 18.08 -5.56
C PRO A 136 -6.38 16.59 -5.41
N VAL A 137 -5.89 15.97 -4.35
CA VAL A 137 -6.34 14.68 -3.81
C VAL A 137 -6.55 14.85 -2.31
N LEU A 138 -7.70 14.44 -1.79
CA LEU A 138 -8.01 14.57 -0.36
C LEU A 138 -7.73 13.24 0.35
N LEU A 139 -6.96 13.28 1.43
CA LEU A 139 -6.74 12.13 2.30
C LEU A 139 -7.33 12.51 3.65
N SER A 140 -8.19 11.66 4.22
CA SER A 140 -8.67 11.91 5.58
C SER A 140 -7.49 11.90 6.55
N PRO A 141 -7.56 12.60 7.70
CA PRO A 141 -6.59 12.36 8.75
C PRO A 141 -6.67 10.90 9.24
N SER A 142 -5.58 10.34 9.76
CA SER A 142 -5.61 9.05 10.44
C SER A 142 -6.35 9.14 11.78
N PRO A 143 -6.88 8.02 12.32
CA PRO A 143 -7.36 8.02 13.69
C PRO A 143 -6.18 8.11 14.67
N VAL A 144 -6.47 8.45 15.93
CA VAL A 144 -5.54 8.23 17.06
C VAL A 144 -5.69 6.78 17.52
N ASN A 145 -4.59 6.03 17.58
CA ASN A 145 -4.54 4.65 18.05
C ASN A 145 -4.59 4.57 19.59
N ASN A 146 -5.72 4.97 20.18
CA ASN A 146 -5.94 4.97 21.64
C ASN A 146 -6.97 3.94 22.12
N GLY A 147 -7.49 3.11 21.22
CA GLY A 147 -8.52 2.11 21.52
C GLY A 147 -9.95 2.59 21.34
N SER A 148 -10.18 3.86 20.97
CA SER A 148 -11.50 4.33 20.54
C SER A 148 -11.92 3.69 19.22
N SER A 149 -13.20 3.31 19.13
CA SER A 149 -13.85 2.73 17.94
C SER A 149 -15.03 3.60 17.51
N THR A 150 -15.60 3.36 16.33
CA THR A 150 -16.82 4.03 15.86
C THR A 150 -17.99 3.87 16.84
N ALA A 151 -18.04 2.79 17.61
CA ALA A 151 -19.05 2.57 18.66
C ALA A 151 -18.80 3.41 19.92
N LYS A 152 -17.56 3.84 20.18
CA LYS A 152 -17.17 4.62 21.35
C LYS A 152 -15.96 5.52 21.05
N LEU A 153 -16.23 6.62 20.36
CA LEU A 153 -15.21 7.62 20.05
C LEU A 153 -14.94 8.53 21.26
N ASP A 154 -13.68 8.85 21.47
CA ASP A 154 -13.31 10.00 22.30
C ASP A 154 -13.53 11.32 21.54
N SER A 155 -13.37 12.47 22.21
CA SER A 155 -13.58 13.76 21.57
C SER A 155 -12.59 14.03 20.43
N GLY A 156 -11.36 13.52 20.53
CA GLY A 156 -10.32 13.68 19.52
C GLY A 156 -10.66 12.95 18.22
N ASN A 157 -10.95 11.65 18.29
CA ASN A 157 -11.32 10.86 17.13
C ASN A 157 -12.73 11.22 16.61
N ALA A 158 -13.66 11.65 17.46
CA ALA A 158 -14.93 12.21 17.00
C ALA A 158 -14.72 13.42 16.08
N LYS A 159 -13.84 14.35 16.47
CA LYS A 159 -13.51 15.51 15.62
C LYS A 159 -12.85 15.11 14.30
N LEU A 160 -11.95 14.12 14.32
CA LEU A 160 -11.31 13.59 13.10
C LEU A 160 -12.30 12.88 12.19
N GLN A 161 -13.28 12.17 12.76
CA GLN A 161 -14.38 11.58 12.01
C GLN A 161 -15.23 12.65 11.32
N GLU A 162 -15.57 13.73 12.03
CA GLU A 162 -16.31 14.86 11.46
C GLU A 162 -15.56 15.50 10.28
N PHE A 163 -14.25 15.76 10.44
CA PHE A 163 -13.42 16.27 9.34
C PHE A 163 -13.42 15.30 8.15
N SER A 164 -13.26 14.00 8.40
CA SER A 164 -13.27 12.97 7.36
C SER A 164 -14.60 12.92 6.61
N ALA A 165 -15.73 13.06 7.32
CA ALA A 165 -17.06 13.13 6.70
C ALA A 165 -17.23 14.40 5.85
N ALA A 166 -16.80 15.56 6.36
CA ALA A 166 -16.87 16.82 5.63
C ALA A 166 -15.99 16.82 4.36
N LEU A 167 -14.79 16.22 4.43
CA LEU A 167 -13.91 16.03 3.28
C LEU A 167 -14.53 15.11 2.24
N LYS A 168 -15.23 14.05 2.66
CA LYS A 168 -15.97 13.15 1.75
C LYS A 168 -17.05 13.92 0.98
N THR A 169 -17.85 14.73 1.67
CA THR A 169 -18.88 15.57 1.03
C THR A 169 -18.27 16.57 0.06
N LEU A 170 -17.15 17.21 0.43
CA LEU A 170 -16.43 18.14 -0.45
C LEU A 170 -15.88 17.42 -1.69
N SER A 171 -15.31 16.24 -1.52
CA SER A 171 -14.79 15.39 -2.59
C SER A 171 -15.87 15.07 -3.62
N GLU A 172 -17.06 14.67 -3.18
CA GLU A 172 -18.19 14.38 -4.06
C GLU A 172 -18.69 15.63 -4.79
N LYS A 173 -18.78 16.75 -4.06
CA LYS A 173 -19.23 18.03 -4.63
C LYS A 173 -18.29 18.56 -5.72
N GLU A 174 -16.98 18.45 -5.51
CA GLU A 174 -15.96 19.01 -6.41
C GLU A 174 -15.30 17.96 -7.32
N ASN A 175 -15.75 16.70 -7.26
CA ASN A 175 -15.18 15.57 -7.99
C ASN A 175 -13.66 15.41 -7.75
N ILE A 176 -13.24 15.47 -6.48
CA ILE A 176 -11.85 15.33 -6.05
C ILE A 176 -11.63 13.89 -5.56
N PRO A 177 -10.58 13.17 -6.01
CA PRO A 177 -10.25 11.86 -5.46
C PRO A 177 -10.08 11.92 -3.94
N TYR A 178 -10.66 10.96 -3.21
CA TYR A 178 -10.64 10.93 -1.76
C TYR A 178 -10.44 9.53 -1.18
N ALA A 179 -9.53 9.40 -0.21
CA ALA A 179 -9.36 8.19 0.58
C ALA A 179 -9.64 8.45 2.06
N ASN A 180 -10.52 7.62 2.64
CA ASN A 180 -10.92 7.69 4.04
C ASN A 180 -10.15 6.67 4.90
N GLN A 181 -8.90 6.99 5.24
CA GLN A 181 -8.13 6.13 6.15
C GLN A 181 -8.67 6.13 7.58
N PHE A 182 -9.34 7.20 8.03
CA PHE A 182 -9.95 7.24 9.36
C PHE A 182 -10.96 6.10 9.52
N GLY A 183 -11.93 6.05 8.60
CA GLY A 183 -12.98 5.03 8.61
C GLY A 183 -12.44 3.62 8.39
N ALA A 184 -11.36 3.47 7.61
CA ALA A 184 -10.73 2.18 7.38
C ALA A 184 -9.97 1.63 8.59
N LEU A 185 -9.45 2.51 9.46
CA LEU A 185 -8.47 2.11 10.48
C LEU A 185 -8.97 2.20 11.90
N VAL A 186 -9.94 3.06 12.22
CA VAL A 186 -10.33 3.34 13.63
C VAL A 186 -10.77 2.07 14.36
N ASP A 187 -11.64 1.27 13.75
CA ASP A 187 -12.15 0.03 14.35
C ASP A 187 -11.11 -1.09 14.34
N PHE A 188 -10.31 -1.16 13.28
CA PHE A 188 -9.22 -2.13 13.16
C PHE A 188 -8.16 -1.90 14.24
N TRP A 189 -7.72 -0.66 14.44
CA TRP A 189 -6.77 -0.30 15.50
C TRP A 189 -7.37 -0.48 16.89
N ALA A 190 -8.63 -0.11 17.10
CA ALA A 190 -9.32 -0.37 18.35
C ALA A 190 -9.37 -1.86 18.72
N ALA A 191 -9.71 -2.71 17.75
CA ALA A 191 -9.73 -4.16 17.95
C ALA A 191 -8.34 -4.74 18.25
N ASN A 192 -7.28 -4.18 17.66
CA ASN A 192 -5.91 -4.61 17.94
C ASN A 192 -5.35 -4.07 19.26
N LYS A 193 -5.86 -2.94 19.79
CA LYS A 193 -5.23 -2.22 20.91
C LYS A 193 -4.95 -3.08 22.15
N PRO A 194 -5.83 -3.99 22.59
CA PRO A 194 -5.51 -4.88 23.72
C PRO A 194 -4.30 -5.79 23.45
N ASN A 195 -4.15 -6.29 22.22
CA ASN A 195 -3.00 -7.10 21.83
C ASN A 195 -1.73 -6.25 21.73
N GLU A 196 -1.83 -5.03 21.19
CA GLU A 196 -0.69 -4.10 21.13
C GLU A 196 -0.10 -3.80 22.52
N ILE A 197 -0.95 -3.57 23.52
CA ILE A 197 -0.50 -3.36 24.91
C ILE A 197 0.34 -4.55 25.38
N ILE A 198 -0.09 -5.77 25.05
CA ILE A 198 0.65 -6.98 25.40
C ILE A 198 1.96 -7.06 24.62
N SER A 199 1.92 -6.84 23.31
CA SER A 199 3.09 -6.83 22.42
C SER A 199 4.20 -5.90 22.96
N ASN A 200 3.83 -4.68 23.33
CA ASN A 200 4.75 -3.67 23.84
C ASN A 200 5.40 -4.04 25.18
N ASN A 201 4.75 -4.85 26.00
CA ASN A 201 5.23 -5.20 27.34
C ASN A 201 5.92 -6.58 27.40
N LEU A 202 5.72 -7.47 26.43
CA LEU A 202 6.28 -8.83 26.46
C LEU A 202 7.81 -8.85 26.60
N GLY A 203 8.52 -7.97 25.88
CA GLY A 203 9.98 -7.86 25.98
C GLY A 203 10.44 -7.45 27.38
N THR A 204 9.85 -6.38 27.92
CA THR A 204 10.13 -5.88 29.27
C THR A 204 9.84 -6.92 30.34
N MET A 205 8.69 -7.62 30.23
CA MET A 205 8.31 -8.69 31.15
C MET A 205 9.32 -9.85 31.14
N LYS A 206 9.80 -10.27 29.97
CA LYS A 206 10.85 -11.29 29.85
C LYS A 206 12.16 -10.82 30.48
N GLY A 207 12.56 -9.58 30.21
CA GLY A 207 13.78 -8.98 30.78
C GLY A 207 13.73 -8.89 32.30
N MET A 208 12.58 -8.47 32.85
CA MET A 208 12.35 -8.39 34.29
C MET A 208 12.45 -9.77 34.96
N LEU A 209 11.78 -10.79 34.40
CA LEU A 209 11.86 -12.16 34.93
C LEU A 209 13.29 -12.73 34.86
N ALA A 210 14.02 -12.43 33.79
CA ALA A 210 15.41 -12.87 33.64
C ALA A 210 16.34 -12.20 34.65
N ALA A 211 16.13 -10.92 34.97
CA ALA A 211 16.91 -10.17 35.93
C ALA A 211 16.56 -10.53 37.40
N GLN A 212 15.30 -10.89 37.67
CA GLN A 212 14.79 -11.19 39.00
C GLN A 212 13.95 -12.48 39.01
N PRO A 213 14.59 -13.66 38.91
CA PRO A 213 13.88 -14.93 38.75
C PRO A 213 13.06 -15.35 39.97
N ASN A 214 13.36 -14.80 41.16
CA ASN A 214 12.73 -15.16 42.43
C ASN A 214 11.86 -14.02 43.00
N MET A 215 11.43 -13.06 42.18
CA MET A 215 10.54 -11.98 42.64
C MET A 215 9.15 -12.53 43.01
N ASP A 216 8.43 -11.81 43.88
CA ASP A 216 7.04 -12.14 44.20
C ASP A 216 6.19 -12.13 42.90
N GLY A 217 5.50 -13.25 42.64
CA GLY A 217 4.71 -13.42 41.42
C GLY A 217 5.49 -13.91 40.18
N ALA A 218 6.78 -14.28 40.31
CA ALA A 218 7.57 -14.82 39.20
C ALA A 218 6.90 -16.02 38.50
N ASP A 219 6.26 -16.93 39.24
CA ASP A 219 5.55 -18.08 38.67
C ASP A 219 4.36 -17.66 37.82
N HIS A 220 3.58 -16.65 38.26
CA HIS A 220 2.48 -16.11 37.48
C HIS A 220 2.97 -15.43 36.20
N LEU A 221 4.07 -14.68 36.28
CA LEU A 221 4.66 -14.04 35.11
C LEU A 221 5.20 -15.07 34.11
N LYS A 222 5.86 -16.12 34.61
CA LYS A 222 6.34 -17.24 33.78
C LYS A 222 5.18 -17.92 33.06
N ALA A 223 4.11 -18.27 33.78
CA ALA A 223 2.92 -18.87 33.19
C ALA A 223 2.28 -17.95 32.14
N PHE A 224 2.19 -16.64 32.41
CA PHE A 224 1.69 -15.67 31.45
C PHE A 224 2.55 -15.62 30.17
N LEU A 225 3.88 -15.57 30.31
CA LEU A 225 4.81 -15.54 29.19
C LEU A 225 4.74 -16.84 28.35
N GLU A 226 4.56 -18.00 28.99
CA GLU A 226 4.39 -19.29 28.31
C GLU A 226 3.10 -19.34 27.47
N VAL A 227 2.00 -18.77 27.96
CA VAL A 227 0.75 -18.65 27.19
C VAL A 227 0.98 -17.89 25.88
N TRP A 228 1.67 -16.75 25.94
CA TRP A 228 1.94 -15.94 24.75
C TRP A 228 3.02 -16.53 23.85
N ALA A 229 4.01 -17.22 24.40
CA ALA A 229 5.03 -17.93 23.61
C ALA A 229 4.43 -19.06 22.76
N LYS A 230 3.34 -19.68 23.22
CA LYS A 230 2.65 -20.78 22.52
C LYS A 230 1.47 -20.32 21.65
N LYS A 231 1.19 -19.01 21.58
CA LYS A 231 0.03 -18.51 20.84
C LYS A 231 0.28 -18.53 19.33
N ASP A 232 -0.65 -19.11 18.57
CA ASP A 232 -0.57 -19.23 17.11
C ASP A 232 -0.40 -17.87 16.42
N LYS A 233 -1.08 -16.84 16.91
CA LYS A 233 -0.93 -15.46 16.46
C LYS A 233 -0.29 -14.62 17.55
N GLN A 234 0.90 -14.14 17.25
CA GLN A 234 1.63 -13.23 18.12
C GLN A 234 0.94 -11.85 18.14
N PRO A 235 0.94 -11.16 19.29
CA PRO A 235 0.33 -9.84 19.40
C PRO A 235 1.16 -8.82 18.62
N VAL A 236 0.49 -7.94 17.87
CA VAL A 236 1.12 -6.97 16.98
C VAL A 236 1.05 -5.57 17.58
N SER A 237 2.20 -4.92 17.65
CA SER A 237 2.29 -3.49 17.98
C SER A 237 2.16 -2.62 16.73
N MET A 238 1.32 -1.58 16.78
CA MET A 238 1.34 -0.51 15.76
C MET A 238 2.62 0.32 15.78
N MET A 239 3.46 0.16 16.82
CA MET A 239 4.67 0.92 17.12
C MET A 239 4.41 2.42 17.30
N GLY A 240 5.40 3.16 17.79
CA GLY A 240 5.28 4.61 17.99
C GLY A 240 4.28 4.99 19.09
N ASP A 241 3.76 6.21 19.01
CA ASP A 241 2.76 6.73 19.95
C ASP A 241 1.35 6.70 19.31
N PRO A 242 0.27 6.90 20.09
CA PRO A 242 -1.09 6.86 19.57
C PRO A 242 -1.40 7.84 18.42
N VAL A 243 -0.72 9.00 18.37
CA VAL A 243 -0.88 10.01 17.31
C VAL A 243 0.06 9.71 16.14
N HIS A 244 1.27 9.23 16.43
CA HIS A 244 2.30 8.89 15.46
C HIS A 244 2.62 7.39 15.49
N PRO A 245 1.77 6.55 14.86
CA PRO A 245 2.08 5.14 14.70
C PRO A 245 3.43 4.94 14.01
N GLY A 246 4.12 3.86 14.34
CA GLY A 246 5.39 3.49 13.72
C GLY A 246 5.20 2.66 12.45
N TYR A 247 6.21 1.84 12.10
CA TYR A 247 6.26 1.11 10.83
C TYR A 247 4.99 0.29 10.53
N THR A 248 4.54 -0.52 11.50
CA THR A 248 3.32 -1.34 11.41
C THR A 248 2.08 -0.49 11.15
N GLY A 249 1.82 0.53 11.98
CA GLY A 249 0.63 1.37 11.84
C GLY A 249 0.61 2.13 10.51
N GLN A 250 1.75 2.69 10.12
CA GLN A 250 1.84 3.45 8.87
C GLN A 250 1.80 2.59 7.61
N LEU A 251 2.12 1.29 7.68
CA LEU A 251 1.84 0.37 6.58
C LEU A 251 0.32 0.21 6.37
N THR A 252 -0.46 0.13 7.46
CA THR A 252 -1.92 0.06 7.35
C THR A 252 -2.53 1.37 6.84
N MET A 253 -1.94 2.51 7.19
CA MET A 253 -2.27 3.81 6.59
C MET A 253 -2.02 3.82 5.09
N ALA A 254 -0.81 3.47 4.64
CA ALA A 254 -0.48 3.43 3.22
C ALA A 254 -1.44 2.50 2.45
N ALA A 255 -1.71 1.31 2.98
CA ALA A 255 -2.66 0.37 2.36
C ALA A 255 -4.09 0.90 2.31
N ALA A 256 -4.57 1.56 3.37
CA ALA A 256 -5.90 2.18 3.42
C ALA A 256 -6.04 3.34 2.42
N LEU A 257 -5.00 4.18 2.30
CA LEU A 257 -4.96 5.29 1.36
C LEU A 257 -4.92 4.79 -0.10
N LEU A 258 -4.03 3.84 -0.41
CA LEU A 258 -3.94 3.23 -1.73
C LEU A 258 -5.26 2.56 -2.13
N SER A 259 -5.84 1.75 -1.24
CA SER A 259 -7.14 1.09 -1.49
C SER A 259 -8.26 2.11 -1.67
N GLY A 260 -8.32 3.14 -0.83
CA GLY A 260 -9.32 4.21 -0.92
C GLY A 260 -9.23 5.06 -2.18
N LEU A 261 -8.04 5.13 -2.79
CA LEU A 261 -7.82 5.75 -4.11
C LEU A 261 -7.93 4.77 -5.27
N ASN A 262 -8.36 3.52 -5.04
CA ASN A 262 -8.51 2.47 -6.06
C ASN A 262 -7.21 2.07 -6.75
N ALA A 263 -6.10 2.04 -6.01
CA ALA A 263 -4.85 1.49 -6.51
C ALA A 263 -5.05 0.02 -6.98
N PRO A 264 -4.52 -0.37 -8.16
CA PRO A 264 -4.71 -1.71 -8.69
C PRO A 264 -3.93 -2.73 -7.85
N GLY A 265 -4.63 -3.76 -7.37
CA GLY A 265 -4.03 -4.79 -6.53
C GLY A 265 -3.34 -5.92 -7.30
N LEU A 266 -3.78 -6.20 -8.53
CA LEU A 266 -3.20 -7.24 -9.39
C LEU A 266 -1.80 -6.87 -9.86
N VAL A 267 -0.80 -7.67 -9.47
CA VAL A 267 0.59 -7.58 -9.95
C VAL A 267 0.69 -8.31 -11.28
N SER A 268 0.33 -9.60 -11.25
CA SER A 268 0.22 -10.48 -12.40
C SER A 268 -0.32 -11.85 -11.97
N ARG A 269 -0.72 -12.66 -12.95
CA ARG A 269 -1.22 -14.04 -12.75
C ARG A 269 -0.64 -14.94 -13.82
N ALA A 270 -0.05 -16.06 -13.41
CA ALA A 270 0.46 -17.07 -14.31
C ALA A 270 -0.13 -18.44 -13.95
N THR A 271 -0.55 -19.20 -14.97
CA THR A 271 -0.97 -20.59 -14.83
C THR A 271 -0.03 -21.49 -15.61
N ILE A 272 0.38 -22.61 -15.01
CA ILE A 272 1.21 -23.64 -15.66
C ILE A 272 0.53 -24.99 -15.51
N ASP A 273 0.42 -25.74 -16.60
CA ASP A 273 0.06 -27.15 -16.57
C ASP A 273 1.35 -27.97 -16.56
N ALA A 274 1.73 -28.49 -15.39
CA ALA A 274 2.94 -29.29 -15.24
C ALA A 274 2.82 -30.68 -15.91
N ALA A 275 1.61 -31.22 -16.06
CA ALA A 275 1.42 -32.51 -16.72
C ALA A 275 1.61 -32.40 -18.23
N ALA A 276 1.12 -31.31 -18.83
CA ALA A 276 1.32 -30.99 -20.24
C ALA A 276 2.70 -30.35 -20.54
N GLY A 277 3.34 -29.76 -19.52
CA GLY A 277 4.59 -29.01 -19.68
C GLY A 277 4.39 -27.70 -20.44
N THR A 278 3.24 -27.05 -20.29
CA THR A 278 2.85 -25.86 -21.07
C THR A 278 2.37 -24.71 -20.19
N ALA A 279 2.57 -23.48 -20.65
CA ALA A 279 1.96 -22.30 -20.05
C ALA A 279 0.46 -22.24 -20.37
N GLY A 280 -0.35 -21.80 -19.39
CA GLY A 280 -1.75 -21.48 -19.54
C GLY A 280 -1.98 -19.96 -19.58
N GLU A 281 -2.99 -19.47 -18.85
CA GLU A 281 -3.28 -18.04 -18.76
C GLU A 281 -2.10 -17.25 -18.17
N ALA A 282 -1.74 -16.15 -18.84
CA ALA A 282 -0.76 -15.17 -18.37
C ALA A 282 -1.38 -13.77 -18.45
N VAL A 283 -1.52 -13.11 -17.29
CA VAL A 283 -2.07 -11.75 -17.15
C VAL A 283 -1.01 -10.86 -16.54
N GLN A 284 -0.67 -9.75 -17.22
CA GLN A 284 0.38 -8.81 -16.82
C GLN A 284 1.77 -9.46 -16.63
N CYS A 285 2.01 -10.58 -17.31
CA CYS A 285 3.30 -11.24 -17.36
C CYS A 285 3.44 -12.02 -18.67
N LYS A 286 4.67 -12.43 -18.96
CA LYS A 286 5.03 -13.35 -20.03
C LYS A 286 5.67 -14.59 -19.42
N ILE A 287 5.24 -15.77 -19.88
CA ILE A 287 5.80 -17.06 -19.49
C ILE A 287 6.48 -17.69 -20.71
N GLU A 288 7.70 -18.16 -20.53
CA GLU A 288 8.49 -18.82 -21.57
C GLU A 288 9.23 -20.04 -21.03
N ASN A 289 9.76 -20.87 -21.93
CA ASN A 289 10.66 -21.98 -21.60
C ASN A 289 10.13 -22.96 -20.54
N VAL A 290 8.82 -23.21 -20.54
CA VAL A 290 8.20 -24.19 -19.65
C VAL A 290 8.75 -25.59 -19.98
N LYS A 291 9.32 -26.24 -18.98
CA LYS A 291 9.93 -27.57 -19.13
C LYS A 291 9.72 -28.41 -17.88
N MET A 292 9.33 -29.66 -18.10
CA MET A 292 9.41 -30.73 -17.10
C MET A 292 10.67 -31.57 -17.32
N ASP A 293 11.42 -31.81 -16.25
CA ASP A 293 12.55 -32.75 -16.21
C ASP A 293 12.36 -33.68 -15.01
N GLY A 294 11.84 -34.88 -15.26
CA GLY A 294 11.32 -35.75 -14.19
C GLY A 294 10.16 -35.08 -13.46
N GLU A 295 10.34 -34.81 -12.16
CA GLU A 295 9.35 -34.10 -11.32
C GLU A 295 9.68 -32.62 -11.11
N LYS A 296 10.79 -32.13 -11.70
CA LYS A 296 11.16 -30.73 -11.65
C LYS A 296 10.43 -29.97 -12.76
N LEU A 297 9.68 -28.94 -12.37
CA LEU A 297 9.15 -27.94 -13.28
C LEU A 297 10.10 -26.75 -13.33
N SER A 298 10.35 -26.20 -14.52
CA SER A 298 11.08 -24.95 -14.71
C SER A 298 10.42 -24.09 -15.78
N PHE A 299 10.50 -22.76 -15.64
CA PHE A 299 10.01 -21.79 -16.62
C PHE A 299 10.62 -20.41 -16.36
N ASP A 300 10.59 -19.55 -17.38
CA ASP A 300 10.96 -18.15 -17.24
C ASP A 300 9.70 -17.29 -17.16
N ARG A 301 9.71 -16.28 -16.27
CA ARG A 301 8.62 -15.32 -16.11
C ARG A 301 9.17 -13.90 -16.12
N LEU A 302 8.58 -13.06 -16.96
CA LEU A 302 8.77 -11.60 -16.93
C LEU A 302 7.44 -10.95 -16.59
N ASP A 303 7.38 -10.23 -15.47
CA ASP A 303 6.20 -9.50 -15.03
C ASP A 303 6.21 -8.05 -15.54
N ASN A 304 5.03 -7.45 -15.70
CA ASN A 304 4.91 -6.04 -16.10
C ASN A 304 5.06 -5.07 -14.92
N SER A 305 4.96 -5.58 -13.69
CA SER A 305 5.03 -4.79 -12.45
C SER A 305 5.55 -5.65 -11.31
N LEU A 306 5.87 -5.01 -10.18
CA LEU A 306 6.38 -5.65 -8.98
C LEU A 306 5.32 -5.69 -7.85
N PRO A 307 5.43 -6.65 -6.92
CA PRO A 307 4.63 -6.68 -5.69
C PRO A 307 4.79 -5.40 -4.83
N PHE A 308 3.85 -5.19 -3.90
CA PHE A 308 3.96 -4.11 -2.91
C PHE A 308 5.29 -4.24 -2.14
N PRO A 309 6.18 -3.24 -2.17
CA PRO A 309 7.37 -3.23 -1.33
C PRO A 309 7.02 -3.08 0.17
N VAL A 310 7.05 -4.19 0.91
CA VAL A 310 6.74 -4.19 2.34
C VAL A 310 8.03 -4.11 3.16
N PRO A 311 8.19 -3.10 4.04
CA PRO A 311 9.38 -3.01 4.91
C PRO A 311 9.33 -4.08 6.00
N ASN A 312 10.49 -4.65 6.32
CA ASN A 312 10.61 -5.76 7.28
C ASN A 312 9.99 -5.42 8.64
N ASP A 313 10.22 -4.22 9.17
CA ASP A 313 9.74 -3.79 10.48
C ASP A 313 8.21 -3.64 10.56
N ALA A 314 7.52 -3.55 9.42
CA ALA A 314 6.05 -3.47 9.37
C ALA A 314 5.37 -4.81 9.06
N ARG A 315 6.14 -5.84 8.64
CA ARG A 315 5.59 -7.17 8.31
C ARG A 315 4.78 -7.84 9.42
N PRO A 316 5.02 -7.61 10.72
CA PRO A 316 4.17 -8.18 11.77
C PRO A 316 2.67 -7.89 11.58
N VAL A 317 2.31 -6.76 10.94
CA VAL A 317 0.90 -6.43 10.70
C VAL A 317 0.19 -7.40 9.75
N LEU A 318 0.93 -8.06 8.86
CA LEU A 318 0.37 -8.99 7.87
C LEU A 318 -0.32 -10.19 8.53
N ALA A 319 -0.01 -10.49 9.80
CA ALA A 319 -0.66 -11.56 10.56
C ALA A 319 -2.11 -11.22 10.99
N ILE A 320 -2.48 -9.93 10.95
CA ILE A 320 -3.77 -9.43 11.46
C ILE A 320 -4.59 -8.67 10.41
N THR A 321 -4.10 -8.51 9.19
CA THR A 321 -4.83 -7.88 8.09
C THR A 321 -4.37 -8.38 6.73
N ASP A 322 -5.28 -8.42 5.75
CA ASP A 322 -5.05 -8.79 4.36
C ASP A 322 -4.97 -7.55 3.43
N CYS A 323 -4.98 -6.33 3.97
CA CYS A 323 -5.08 -5.11 3.16
C CYS A 323 -3.90 -4.93 2.20
N VAL A 324 -2.69 -5.29 2.64
CA VAL A 324 -1.49 -5.27 1.79
C VAL A 324 -1.52 -6.42 0.79
N GLU A 325 -2.04 -7.59 1.19
CA GLU A 325 -2.18 -8.74 0.29
C GLU A 325 -3.10 -8.41 -0.89
N LYS A 326 -4.21 -7.73 -0.64
CA LYS A 326 -5.14 -7.25 -1.68
C LYS A 326 -4.48 -6.28 -2.67
N LEU A 327 -3.49 -5.52 -2.24
CA LEU A 327 -2.69 -4.62 -3.08
C LEU A 327 -1.49 -5.32 -3.75
N SER A 328 -1.23 -6.58 -3.41
CA SER A 328 -0.06 -7.33 -3.84
C SER A 328 -0.47 -8.73 -4.32
N GLN A 329 -1.42 -8.80 -5.26
CA GLN A 329 -1.89 -10.07 -5.82
C GLN A 329 -0.92 -10.53 -6.93
N TYR A 330 0.09 -11.33 -6.54
CA TYR A 330 1.10 -11.89 -7.45
C TYR A 330 0.96 -13.41 -7.50
N ILE A 331 0.14 -13.89 -8.45
CA ILE A 331 -0.40 -15.24 -8.38
C ILE A 331 0.36 -16.20 -9.29
N LEU A 332 0.69 -17.37 -8.75
CA LEU A 332 1.18 -18.54 -9.50
C LEU A 332 0.25 -19.73 -9.24
N THR A 333 -0.35 -20.23 -10.31
CA THR A 333 -1.17 -21.44 -10.31
C THR A 333 -0.43 -22.55 -11.05
N VAL A 334 -0.24 -23.70 -10.42
CA VAL A 334 0.39 -24.87 -11.06
C VAL A 334 -0.46 -26.11 -10.82
N SER A 335 -0.94 -26.71 -11.91
CA SER A 335 -1.66 -27.99 -11.89
C SER A 335 -0.77 -29.14 -12.34
N GLY A 336 -1.19 -30.39 -12.07
CA GLY A 336 -0.50 -31.59 -12.58
C GLY A 336 0.79 -31.98 -11.85
N LEU A 337 1.09 -31.33 -10.72
CA LEU A 337 2.20 -31.71 -9.83
C LEU A 337 1.89 -33.03 -9.10
N LYS A 338 2.92 -33.86 -8.88
CA LYS A 338 2.78 -35.24 -8.37
C LYS A 338 3.11 -35.39 -6.90
N ALA A 339 4.08 -34.65 -6.38
CA ALA A 339 4.45 -34.68 -4.97
C ALA A 339 3.50 -33.81 -4.13
N ASP A 340 3.45 -34.05 -2.82
CA ASP A 340 2.57 -33.30 -1.92
C ASP A 340 3.01 -31.85 -1.73
N LYS A 341 4.32 -31.59 -1.77
CA LYS A 341 4.94 -30.28 -1.53
C LYS A 341 6.12 -30.03 -2.47
N TYR A 342 6.32 -28.77 -2.82
CA TYR A 342 7.41 -28.33 -3.68
C TYR A 342 8.18 -27.18 -3.05
N ASP A 343 9.50 -27.25 -3.12
CA ASP A 343 10.36 -26.09 -2.93
C ASP A 343 10.33 -25.27 -4.21
N VAL A 344 9.83 -24.03 -4.10
CA VAL A 344 9.79 -23.05 -5.19
C VAL A 344 11.02 -22.17 -5.08
N SER A 345 11.85 -22.13 -6.12
CA SER A 345 12.99 -21.22 -6.25
C SER A 345 12.75 -20.17 -7.34
N ILE A 346 13.35 -19.00 -7.14
CA ILE A 346 13.44 -17.92 -8.13
C ILE A 346 14.92 -17.53 -8.23
N ASP A 347 15.50 -17.64 -9.42
CA ASP A 347 16.93 -17.47 -9.71
C ASP A 347 17.82 -18.26 -8.73
N GLY A 348 17.44 -19.51 -8.46
CA GLY A 348 18.17 -20.42 -7.57
C GLY A 348 17.97 -20.19 -6.07
N VAL A 349 17.21 -19.17 -5.66
CA VAL A 349 16.89 -18.92 -4.25
C VAL A 349 15.53 -19.53 -3.90
N ILE A 350 15.49 -20.50 -2.97
CA ILE A 350 14.21 -21.05 -2.47
C ILE A 350 13.43 -19.95 -1.75
N VAL A 351 12.27 -19.59 -2.30
CA VAL A 351 11.38 -18.53 -1.79
C VAL A 351 10.26 -19.09 -0.91
N GLY A 352 9.91 -20.37 -1.06
CA GLY A 352 8.94 -21.03 -0.19
C GLY A 352 8.84 -22.54 -0.46
N THR A 353 8.33 -23.27 0.53
CA THR A 353 7.94 -24.68 0.39
C THR A 353 6.42 -24.73 0.43
N VAL A 354 5.77 -25.09 -0.68
CA VAL A 354 4.33 -24.91 -0.88
C VAL A 354 3.65 -26.25 -1.18
N PRO A 355 2.52 -26.57 -0.53
CA PRO A 355 1.71 -27.71 -0.91
C PRO A 355 1.25 -27.63 -2.37
N ALA A 356 1.32 -28.74 -3.11
CA ALA A 356 0.85 -28.80 -4.49
C ALA A 356 -0.64 -28.42 -4.60
N ALA A 357 -1.44 -28.74 -3.59
CA ALA A 357 -2.84 -28.35 -3.51
C ALA A 357 -3.04 -26.82 -3.41
N ASP A 358 -2.11 -26.08 -2.80
CA ASP A 358 -2.19 -24.62 -2.71
C ASP A 358 -1.68 -23.96 -4.01
N LEU A 359 -0.64 -24.54 -4.62
CA LEU A 359 -0.22 -24.15 -5.98
C LEU A 359 -1.35 -24.36 -7.00
N ALA A 360 -2.12 -25.46 -6.92
CA ALA A 360 -3.25 -25.71 -7.80
C ALA A 360 -4.40 -24.73 -7.61
N LYS A 361 -4.54 -24.11 -6.42
CA LYS A 361 -5.54 -23.07 -6.13
C LYS A 361 -5.07 -21.66 -6.52
N GLY A 362 -3.76 -21.47 -6.70
CA GLY A 362 -3.14 -20.18 -6.90
C GLY A 362 -2.48 -19.70 -5.62
N TRP A 363 -1.14 -19.77 -5.58
CA TRP A 363 -0.35 -19.23 -4.49
C TRP A 363 -0.05 -17.76 -4.71
N ASN A 364 -0.37 -16.91 -3.74
CA ASN A 364 0.01 -15.50 -3.76
C ASN A 364 1.45 -15.31 -3.25
N MET A 365 2.35 -14.94 -4.16
CA MET A 365 3.76 -14.65 -3.91
C MET A 365 4.01 -13.16 -3.63
N GLY A 366 2.97 -12.33 -3.51
CA GLY A 366 3.14 -10.88 -3.40
C GLY A 366 3.71 -10.39 -2.07
N LEU A 367 3.90 -11.29 -1.11
CA LEU A 367 4.44 -11.01 0.22
C LEU A 367 5.71 -11.81 0.53
N LEU A 368 6.41 -12.33 -0.48
CA LEU A 368 7.66 -13.06 -0.30
C LEU A 368 8.69 -12.27 0.53
N GLU A 369 9.40 -12.98 1.41
CA GLU A 369 10.38 -12.38 2.34
C GLU A 369 11.80 -12.36 1.79
N LYS A 370 12.08 -13.23 0.82
CA LYS A 370 13.41 -13.48 0.28
C LYS A 370 13.32 -13.81 -1.20
N GLY A 371 14.48 -13.81 -1.86
CA GLY A 371 14.61 -14.01 -3.29
C GLY A 371 14.71 -12.70 -4.05
N PRO A 372 15.07 -12.78 -5.34
CA PRO A 372 15.45 -11.63 -6.16
C PRO A 372 14.36 -10.55 -6.25
N ILE A 373 13.09 -10.95 -6.31
CA ILE A 373 11.95 -10.01 -6.34
C ILE A 373 11.80 -9.28 -5.00
N ALA A 374 11.92 -9.98 -3.87
CA ALA A 374 11.85 -9.38 -2.55
C ALA A 374 13.05 -8.43 -2.30
N ASP A 375 14.25 -8.79 -2.78
CA ASP A 375 15.44 -7.94 -2.76
C ASP A 375 15.25 -6.68 -3.61
N GLN A 376 14.65 -6.81 -4.79
CA GLN A 376 14.33 -5.67 -5.64
C GLN A 376 13.34 -4.71 -4.97
N CYS A 377 12.25 -5.23 -4.38
CA CYS A 377 11.30 -4.42 -3.62
C CYS A 377 11.96 -3.70 -2.43
N ARG A 378 12.85 -4.38 -1.69
CA ARG A 378 13.64 -3.75 -0.62
C ARG A 378 14.52 -2.62 -1.14
N SER A 379 15.15 -2.80 -2.30
CA SER A 379 15.98 -1.77 -2.93
C SER A 379 15.17 -0.51 -3.27
N ILE A 380 13.94 -0.67 -3.79
CA ILE A 380 13.03 0.46 -4.06
C ILE A 380 12.76 1.24 -2.76
N LEU A 381 12.36 0.56 -1.68
CA LEU A 381 12.12 1.19 -0.37
C LEU A 381 13.35 1.94 0.14
N GLN A 382 14.53 1.31 0.06
CA GLN A 382 15.78 1.92 0.50
C GLN A 382 16.10 3.19 -0.29
N LEU A 383 15.93 3.17 -1.61
CA LEU A 383 16.19 4.32 -2.47
C LEU A 383 15.18 5.45 -2.25
N VAL A 384 13.90 5.12 -2.07
CA VAL A 384 12.85 6.09 -1.67
C VAL A 384 13.22 6.74 -0.33
N GLY A 385 13.56 5.95 0.69
CA GLY A 385 13.98 6.49 1.98
C GLY A 385 15.25 7.36 1.89
N SER A 386 16.21 6.97 1.07
CA SER A 386 17.46 7.74 0.87
C SER A 386 17.22 9.08 0.17
N LYS A 387 16.27 9.15 -0.77
CA LYS A 387 15.89 10.37 -1.48
C LYS A 387 15.38 11.46 -0.52
N GLU A 388 14.69 11.09 0.55
CA GLU A 388 14.15 12.06 1.52
C GLU A 388 15.22 12.94 2.18
N GLY A 389 16.46 12.45 2.32
CA GLY A 389 17.58 13.26 2.78
C GLY A 389 17.90 14.44 1.85
N VAL A 390 17.85 14.22 0.53
CA VAL A 390 18.06 15.27 -0.47
C VAL A 390 16.85 16.19 -0.54
N VAL A 391 15.62 15.64 -0.47
CA VAL A 391 14.38 16.44 -0.44
C VAL A 391 14.36 17.38 0.76
N GLY A 392 14.76 16.92 1.95
CA GLY A 392 14.85 17.77 3.15
C GLY A 392 15.85 18.92 2.99
N GLN A 393 17.02 18.65 2.43
CA GLN A 393 18.00 19.71 2.11
C GLN A 393 17.44 20.70 1.08
N TRP A 394 16.79 20.19 0.02
CA TRP A 394 16.16 21.00 -1.00
C TRP A 394 15.12 21.96 -0.39
N ARG A 395 14.26 21.47 0.51
CA ARG A 395 13.21 22.28 1.15
C ARG A 395 13.79 23.45 1.95
N ASN A 396 14.88 23.22 2.69
CA ASN A 396 15.57 24.27 3.44
C ASN A 396 16.14 25.35 2.51
N VAL A 397 16.77 24.94 1.41
CA VAL A 397 17.35 25.87 0.43
C VAL A 397 16.26 26.59 -0.37
N SER A 398 15.18 25.90 -0.74
CA SER A 398 14.00 26.48 -1.38
C SER A 398 13.42 27.61 -0.54
N LYS A 399 13.27 27.41 0.77
CA LYS A 399 12.82 28.46 1.69
C LYS A 399 13.69 29.72 1.62
N ALA A 400 15.01 29.57 1.58
CA ALA A 400 15.94 30.69 1.47
C ALA A 400 15.83 31.41 0.12
N VAL A 401 15.85 30.66 -0.99
CA VAL A 401 15.75 31.21 -2.36
C VAL A 401 14.43 31.96 -2.56
N GLN A 402 13.31 31.37 -2.15
CA GLN A 402 11.99 31.99 -2.26
C GLN A 402 11.81 33.15 -1.27
N GLY A 403 12.62 33.21 -0.21
CA GLY A 403 12.75 34.36 0.68
C GLY A 403 13.63 35.49 0.12
N GLY A 404 14.19 35.34 -1.09
CA GLY A 404 15.00 36.36 -1.77
C GLY A 404 16.51 36.19 -1.64
N ASP A 405 16.99 35.12 -1.02
CA ASP A 405 18.44 34.84 -0.92
C ASP A 405 18.98 34.31 -2.25
N ALA A 406 19.50 35.22 -3.09
CA ALA A 406 20.07 34.88 -4.38
C ALA A 406 21.36 34.05 -4.28
N SER A 407 22.05 34.04 -3.14
CA SER A 407 23.29 33.26 -2.96
C SER A 407 23.05 31.74 -2.98
N GLN A 408 21.82 31.33 -2.70
CA GLN A 408 21.42 29.93 -2.62
C GLN A 408 20.99 29.33 -3.97
N LYS A 409 20.95 30.11 -5.06
CA LYS A 409 20.44 29.65 -6.37
C LYS A 409 21.20 28.45 -6.93
N GLU A 410 22.54 28.48 -6.90
CA GLU A 410 23.35 27.36 -7.41
C GLU A 410 23.11 26.08 -6.60
N GLN A 411 23.07 26.20 -5.27
CA GLN A 411 22.78 25.07 -4.39
C GLN A 411 21.36 24.53 -4.61
N PHE A 412 20.39 25.40 -4.87
CA PHE A 412 19.01 25.01 -5.18
C PHE A 412 18.92 24.22 -6.49
N GLU A 413 19.60 24.66 -7.55
CA GLU A 413 19.66 23.96 -8.84
C GLU A 413 20.36 22.61 -8.70
N LYS A 414 21.47 22.56 -7.95
CA LYS A 414 22.19 21.32 -7.64
C LYS A 414 21.31 20.31 -6.90
N LEU A 415 20.64 20.73 -5.83
CA LEU A 415 19.74 19.85 -5.07
C LEU A 415 18.55 19.40 -5.94
N THR A 416 18.03 20.29 -6.79
CA THR A 416 16.96 19.95 -7.74
C THR A 416 17.40 18.82 -8.67
N GLN A 417 18.62 18.90 -9.21
CA GLN A 417 19.16 17.84 -10.05
C GLN A 417 19.41 16.55 -9.26
N GLN A 418 19.96 16.65 -8.05
CA GLN A 418 20.18 15.47 -7.20
C GLN A 418 18.88 14.74 -6.84
N THR A 419 17.77 15.47 -6.63
CA THR A 419 16.46 14.86 -6.42
C THR A 419 15.99 14.13 -7.68
N LYS A 420 16.15 14.71 -8.87
CA LYS A 420 15.81 14.04 -10.15
C LYS A 420 16.67 12.79 -10.39
N ASP A 421 17.95 12.85 -10.06
CA ASP A 421 18.87 11.70 -10.18
C ASP A 421 18.47 10.58 -9.22
N ALA A 422 18.01 10.93 -8.01
CA ALA A 422 17.47 9.95 -7.06
C ALA A 422 16.17 9.30 -7.57
N ASP A 423 15.23 10.07 -8.13
CA ASP A 423 14.03 9.53 -8.77
C ASP A 423 14.38 8.57 -9.93
N ALA A 424 15.38 8.93 -10.75
CA ALA A 424 15.85 8.08 -11.85
C ALA A 424 16.43 6.75 -11.34
N LYS A 425 17.17 6.76 -10.22
CA LYS A 425 17.68 5.53 -9.58
C LYS A 425 16.54 4.66 -9.07
N ILE A 426 15.51 5.23 -8.44
CA ILE A 426 14.34 4.48 -7.98
C ILE A 426 13.62 3.85 -9.18
N ARG A 427 13.38 4.63 -10.25
CA ARG A 427 12.72 4.12 -11.47
C ARG A 427 13.50 2.98 -12.12
N ALA A 428 14.83 3.09 -12.17
CA ALA A 428 15.70 2.03 -12.69
C ALA A 428 15.64 0.77 -11.82
N ALA A 429 15.65 0.92 -10.48
CA ALA A 429 15.51 -0.20 -9.55
C ALA A 429 14.12 -0.87 -9.65
N ALA A 430 13.08 -0.13 -10.03
CA ALA A 430 11.72 -0.63 -10.17
C ALA A 430 11.41 -1.33 -11.51
N GLN A 431 12.34 -1.33 -12.47
CA GLN A 431 12.12 -2.03 -13.75
C GLN A 431 12.04 -3.55 -13.54
N PRO A 432 10.93 -4.21 -13.95
CA PRO A 432 10.81 -5.66 -13.85
C PRO A 432 11.91 -6.39 -14.65
N LYS A 433 12.31 -7.56 -14.15
CA LYS A 433 13.35 -8.40 -14.74
C LYS A 433 12.79 -9.78 -15.05
N PRO A 434 13.29 -10.46 -16.10
CA PRO A 434 12.97 -11.87 -16.30
C PRO A 434 13.61 -12.68 -15.18
N HIS A 435 12.85 -13.62 -14.63
CA HIS A 435 13.29 -14.51 -13.56
C HIS A 435 13.08 -15.97 -13.96
N HIS A 436 14.01 -16.83 -13.55
CA HIS A 436 13.92 -18.28 -13.71
C HIS A 436 13.26 -18.91 -12.49
N PHE A 437 12.15 -19.59 -12.70
CA PHE A 437 11.41 -20.30 -11.66
C PHE A 437 11.68 -21.79 -11.75
N GLU A 438 11.88 -22.43 -10.59
CA GLU A 438 11.93 -23.89 -10.50
C GLU A 438 11.05 -24.37 -9.35
N LEU A 439 10.34 -25.48 -9.57
CA LEU A 439 9.60 -26.19 -8.54
C LEU A 439 10.16 -27.61 -8.47
N VAL A 440 10.74 -27.96 -7.33
CA VAL A 440 11.32 -29.28 -7.06
C VAL A 440 10.56 -29.94 -5.91
N PRO A 441 10.24 -31.26 -5.97
CA PRO A 441 9.64 -31.95 -4.84
C PRO A 441 10.42 -31.71 -3.55
N ALA A 442 9.73 -31.25 -2.51
CA ALA A 442 10.37 -30.99 -1.23
C ALA A 442 10.75 -32.32 -0.55
N ILE A 443 11.97 -32.41 -0.01
CA ILE A 443 12.41 -33.60 0.72
C ILE A 443 11.55 -33.74 1.98
N ALA A 444 10.98 -34.92 2.21
CA ALA A 444 10.27 -35.23 3.46
C ALA A 444 11.25 -35.05 4.65
N LYS A 445 10.93 -34.11 5.54
CA LYS A 445 11.69 -33.86 6.77
C LYS A 445 11.24 -34.77 7.89
#